data_AF-A0A3M1HQM7-F1
#
_entry.id   AF-A0A3M1HQM7-F1
#
_cell.length_a   1.000
_cell.length_b   1.000
_cell.length_c   1.000
_cell.angle_alpha   90.00
_cell.angle_beta   90.00
_cell.angle_gamma   90.00
#
_symmetry.space_group_name_H-M   'P 1'
#
loop_
_entity.id
_entity.type
_entity.pdbx_description
1 polymer ?
#
loop_
_entity_poly.entity_id
_entity_poly.type
_entity_poly.pdbx_seq_one_letter_code
_entity_poly.pdbx_strand_id
1 'polypeptide(L)'
;MGSTRVGDPAPFARDPAGRLYFFFIVGEAEPYHPRIVAVDARTESLWQREYPQIEIRRPDLPDIVWDRGQLRLFWLGQEQLYTAVVEPATGLMRDWPLLLSGEKKVGNYALAQGQDGRLHVWFAGTLRNPGLYALPPDAFGAEPLLVDPQGVRPGLALDAEGTLHAIWAHMRKGETYNPIFYAAYPQGEFRPGAEQEVARPLASTTSIVAGPFLGMDADFIYVLWSIEIRTGMSAGSVETGYVAFPRGRPGPAMQMQSVRVPAVHELPYRAVEDGGFVAGDRVVLAETRLPSTGQVTSLAPTRTTRPEMALAHRALVEYLMRKDEMQVSTLFFREGQPHSYQLISFTAGDSRSPYLLADEEGYLYLSWLERGDVAGFLVYVASTSPAARQHLARLSQEDVLRLGARTLFGLVSGMLLIPFALMWFAAPLLLVLLTAPLRAGREEWQNPRVLASLVISLAGYWVSKMVFLPGIREYVPFTAWIPVIPRGLYLPLQILTPLLIALFAIWVAKRFTFDRLRNSPLLFVLLYCTVDGLLTTAVYGVIIFATN
;
A
#
# COMPACT_ATOMS: atom_id res chain seq x y z
N MET A 1 -4.90 -1.68 14.31
CA MET A 1 -6.18 -0.94 14.39
C MET A 1 -7.39 -1.85 14.45
N GLY A 2 -7.50 -2.84 13.58
CA GLY A 2 -8.63 -3.77 13.56
C GLY A 2 -8.78 -4.39 12.19
N SER A 3 -9.94 -4.96 11.92
CA SER A 3 -10.30 -5.49 10.61
C SER A 3 -11.64 -4.96 10.11
N THR A 4 -11.82 -4.92 8.80
CA THR A 4 -13.09 -4.61 8.12
C THR A 4 -13.41 -5.71 7.11
N ARG A 5 -14.69 -5.92 6.81
CA ARG A 5 -15.11 -6.91 5.80
C ARG A 5 -15.24 -6.32 4.41
N VAL A 6 -15.35 -5.01 4.33
CA VAL A 6 -15.56 -4.28 3.09
C VAL A 6 -14.20 -3.90 2.51
N GLY A 7 -14.05 -4.03 1.20
CA GLY A 7 -12.81 -3.69 0.49
C GLY A 7 -12.61 -2.20 0.22
N ASP A 8 -13.55 -1.37 0.65
CA ASP A 8 -13.49 0.09 0.58
C ASP A 8 -12.47 0.66 1.55
N PRO A 9 -12.04 1.93 1.37
CA PRO A 9 -11.15 2.58 2.33
C PRO A 9 -11.68 2.48 3.76
N ALA A 10 -10.76 2.47 4.72
CA ALA A 10 -11.08 2.56 6.14
C ALA A 10 -11.04 4.03 6.58
N PRO A 11 -12.14 4.79 6.39
CA PRO A 11 -12.15 6.22 6.65
C PRO A 11 -11.94 6.50 8.13
N PHE A 12 -11.39 7.67 8.43
CA PHE A 12 -11.31 8.16 9.78
C PHE A 12 -11.46 9.68 9.84
N ALA A 13 -12.03 10.15 10.95
CA ALA A 13 -12.11 11.56 11.28
C ALA A 13 -11.13 11.91 12.40
N ARG A 14 -10.71 13.17 12.46
CA ARG A 14 -9.84 13.71 13.52
C ARG A 14 -10.58 14.80 14.28
N ASP A 15 -10.51 14.78 15.60
CA ASP A 15 -11.02 15.88 16.42
C ASP A 15 -9.95 16.98 16.66
N PRO A 16 -10.33 18.14 17.24
CA PRO A 16 -9.38 19.18 17.59
C PRO A 16 -8.35 18.77 18.65
N ALA A 17 -8.60 17.70 19.42
CA ALA A 17 -7.65 17.16 20.39
C ALA A 17 -6.64 16.18 19.76
N GLY A 18 -6.72 15.94 18.44
CA GLY A 18 -5.85 15.04 17.70
C GLY A 18 -6.21 13.56 17.84
N ARG A 19 -7.39 13.23 18.37
CA ARG A 19 -7.91 11.86 18.41
C ARG A 19 -8.41 11.46 17.03
N LEU A 20 -8.23 10.19 16.69
CA LEU A 20 -8.68 9.62 15.42
C LEU A 20 -9.83 8.65 15.66
N TYR A 21 -10.82 8.68 14.78
CA TYR A 21 -12.03 7.85 14.87
C TYR A 21 -12.18 7.09 13.57
N PHE A 22 -11.97 5.78 13.59
CA PHE A 22 -12.08 4.91 12.43
C PHE A 22 -13.47 4.33 12.34
N PHE A 23 -14.04 4.31 11.13
CA PHE A 23 -15.31 3.67 10.86
C PHE A 23 -15.11 2.39 10.04
N PHE A 24 -15.57 1.27 10.59
CA PHE A 24 -15.48 -0.06 10.02
C PHE A 24 -16.86 -0.68 9.83
N ILE A 25 -16.94 -1.63 8.90
CA ILE A 25 -18.11 -2.49 8.72
C ILE A 25 -17.65 -3.94 8.93
N VAL A 26 -18.27 -4.61 9.91
CA VAL A 26 -17.84 -5.91 10.43
C VAL A 26 -18.98 -6.93 10.42
N GLY A 27 -18.65 -8.20 10.68
CA GLY A 27 -19.57 -9.35 10.62
C GLY A 27 -18.88 -10.57 10.03
N GLU A 28 -19.24 -11.79 10.42
CA GLU A 28 -18.69 -13.00 9.79
C GLU A 28 -19.37 -13.32 8.46
N ALA A 29 -20.67 -13.06 8.39
CA ALA A 29 -21.54 -13.16 7.23
C ALA A 29 -22.59 -12.05 7.29
N GLU A 30 -23.35 -11.84 6.20
CA GLU A 30 -24.48 -10.90 6.22
C GLU A 30 -25.55 -11.31 7.26
N PRO A 31 -26.17 -10.36 7.97
CA PRO A 31 -25.98 -8.90 7.86
C PRO A 31 -24.70 -8.41 8.54
N TYR A 32 -24.06 -7.39 7.95
CA TYR A 32 -22.93 -6.69 8.56
C TYR A 32 -23.41 -5.60 9.51
N HIS A 33 -22.54 -5.09 10.37
CA HIS A 33 -22.86 -3.99 11.28
C HIS A 33 -21.73 -2.95 11.39
N PRO A 34 -22.07 -1.69 11.73
CA PRO A 34 -21.09 -0.65 12.04
C PRO A 34 -20.19 -1.02 13.22
N ARG A 35 -18.92 -0.63 13.13
CA ARG A 35 -17.98 -0.56 14.25
C ARG A 35 -17.17 0.71 14.20
N ILE A 36 -16.97 1.37 15.34
CA ILE A 36 -16.12 2.55 15.46
C ILE A 36 -15.01 2.26 16.47
N VAL A 37 -13.80 2.67 16.14
CA VAL A 37 -12.64 2.61 17.03
C VAL A 37 -12.08 4.02 17.19
N ALA A 38 -12.03 4.50 18.42
CA ALA A 38 -11.38 5.74 18.77
C ALA A 38 -9.98 5.47 19.29
N VAL A 39 -9.01 6.23 18.78
CA VAL A 39 -7.63 6.20 19.26
C VAL A 39 -7.16 7.62 19.57
N ASP A 40 -6.19 7.72 20.47
CA ASP A 40 -5.58 9.01 20.79
C ASP A 40 -4.58 9.46 19.71
N ALA A 41 -3.94 10.61 19.92
CA ALA A 41 -2.92 11.15 19.00
C ALA A 41 -1.67 10.26 18.88
N ARG A 42 -1.48 9.29 19.79
CA ARG A 42 -0.41 8.29 19.76
C ARG A 42 -0.86 6.98 19.11
N THR A 43 -2.10 6.92 18.63
CA THR A 43 -2.75 5.74 18.06
C THR A 43 -3.08 4.63 19.07
N GLU A 44 -3.11 4.95 20.36
CA GLU A 44 -3.53 4.04 21.43
C GLU A 44 -5.06 3.98 21.52
N SER A 45 -5.62 2.78 21.68
CA SER A 45 -7.07 2.58 21.75
C SER A 45 -7.69 3.26 22.96
N LEU A 46 -8.64 4.16 22.73
CA LEU A 46 -9.44 4.80 23.76
C LEU A 46 -10.70 3.99 24.04
N TRP A 47 -11.42 3.64 22.98
CA TRP A 47 -12.61 2.79 23.05
C TRP A 47 -12.93 2.18 21.69
N GLN A 48 -13.69 1.09 21.72
CA GLN A 48 -14.27 0.47 20.53
C GLN A 48 -15.75 0.17 20.78
N ARG A 49 -16.60 0.43 19.78
CA ARG A 49 -18.05 0.20 19.85
C ARG A 49 -18.55 -0.48 18.58
N GLU A 50 -19.33 -1.53 18.76
CA GLU A 50 -20.04 -2.23 17.69
C GLU A 50 -21.54 -1.98 17.84
N TYR A 51 -22.27 -1.94 16.71
CA TYR A 51 -23.70 -1.67 16.68
C TYR A 51 -24.46 -2.81 16.00
N PRO A 52 -24.49 -4.02 16.59
CA PRO A 52 -25.09 -5.21 15.97
C PRO A 52 -26.60 -5.08 15.70
N GLN A 53 -27.27 -4.12 16.33
CA GLN A 53 -28.67 -3.79 16.08
C GLN A 53 -28.90 -3.07 14.74
N ILE A 54 -27.84 -2.61 14.07
CA ILE A 54 -27.89 -1.95 12.76
C ILE A 54 -27.42 -2.94 11.71
N GLU A 55 -28.37 -3.56 11.03
CA GLU A 55 -28.08 -4.49 9.93
C GLU A 55 -27.80 -3.74 8.63
N ILE A 56 -26.62 -3.96 8.06
CA ILE A 56 -26.21 -3.45 6.74
C ILE A 56 -26.08 -4.63 5.79
N ARG A 57 -26.83 -4.58 4.69
CA ARG A 57 -26.74 -5.54 3.58
C ARG A 57 -26.07 -4.85 2.40
N ARG A 58 -25.12 -5.53 1.75
CA ARG A 58 -24.30 -4.94 0.68
C ARG A 58 -23.71 -3.57 1.06
N PRO A 59 -22.95 -3.50 2.17
CA PRO A 59 -22.27 -2.27 2.56
C PRO A 59 -21.29 -1.81 1.49
N ASP A 60 -21.25 -0.50 1.25
CA ASP A 60 -20.33 0.13 0.30
C ASP A 60 -20.04 1.57 0.76
N LEU A 61 -18.88 2.09 0.39
CA LEU A 61 -18.44 3.47 0.62
C LEU A 61 -18.69 3.99 2.07
N PRO A 62 -18.11 3.40 3.12
CA PRO A 62 -18.13 4.04 4.45
C PRO A 62 -17.35 5.36 4.42
N ASP A 63 -17.85 6.40 5.10
CA ASP A 63 -17.13 7.65 5.40
C ASP A 63 -17.50 8.16 6.81
N ILE A 64 -16.62 8.94 7.41
CA ILE A 64 -16.80 9.54 8.73
C ILE A 64 -16.21 10.94 8.76
N VAL A 65 -16.94 11.89 9.34
CA VAL A 65 -16.51 13.28 9.49
C VAL A 65 -16.71 13.77 10.92
N TRP A 66 -15.87 14.73 11.34
CA TRP A 66 -16.00 15.41 12.62
C TRP A 66 -16.89 16.63 12.47
N ASP A 67 -18.15 16.55 12.90
CA ASP A 67 -19.17 17.58 12.71
C ASP A 67 -19.57 18.23 14.04
N ARG A 68 -19.16 19.47 14.27
CA ARG A 68 -19.56 20.32 15.42
C ARG A 68 -19.48 19.60 16.78
N GLY A 69 -18.39 18.88 17.03
CA GLY A 69 -18.16 18.15 18.28
C GLY A 69 -18.75 16.74 18.33
N GLN A 70 -19.24 16.23 17.19
CA GLN A 70 -19.84 14.91 17.05
C GLN A 70 -19.21 14.16 15.88
N LEU A 71 -19.35 12.84 15.86
CA LEU A 71 -18.97 12.03 14.71
C LEU A 71 -20.21 11.81 13.86
N ARG A 72 -20.12 12.11 12.58
CA ARG A 72 -21.17 11.79 11.61
C ARG A 72 -20.68 10.73 10.65
N LEU A 73 -21.40 9.63 10.60
CA LEU A 73 -21.13 8.47 9.76
C LEU A 73 -21.97 8.56 8.48
N PHE A 74 -21.43 8.05 7.38
CA PHE A 74 -22.11 7.86 6.11
C PHE A 74 -21.77 6.50 5.52
N TRP A 75 -22.74 5.80 4.94
CA TRP A 75 -22.49 4.56 4.21
C TRP A 75 -23.64 4.26 3.25
N LEU A 76 -23.36 3.38 2.28
CA LEU A 76 -24.40 2.77 1.47
C LEU A 76 -24.81 1.41 2.07
N GLY A 77 -26.12 1.15 2.08
CA GLY A 77 -26.70 -0.17 2.35
C GLY A 77 -27.79 -0.45 1.33
N GLN A 78 -27.70 -1.56 0.61
CA GLN A 78 -28.62 -1.90 -0.50
C GLN A 78 -28.84 -0.76 -1.52
N GLU A 79 -27.77 -0.06 -1.92
CA GLU A 79 -27.84 1.11 -2.82
C GLU A 79 -28.66 2.28 -2.23
N GLN A 80 -28.72 2.43 -0.90
CA GLN A 80 -29.34 3.60 -0.25
C GLN A 80 -28.34 4.28 0.67
N LEU A 81 -28.38 5.61 0.74
CA LEU A 81 -27.45 6.41 1.56
C LEU A 81 -28.02 6.62 2.96
N TYR A 82 -27.26 6.22 3.97
CA TYR A 82 -27.60 6.40 5.38
C TYR A 82 -26.62 7.35 6.07
N THR A 83 -27.08 8.01 7.13
CA THR A 83 -26.21 8.72 8.08
C THR A 83 -26.58 8.39 9.52
N ALA A 84 -25.59 8.44 10.42
CA ALA A 84 -25.81 8.34 11.85
C ALA A 84 -24.88 9.29 12.61
N VAL A 85 -25.29 9.67 13.82
CA VAL A 85 -24.55 10.58 14.69
C VAL A 85 -24.09 9.83 15.93
N VAL A 86 -22.80 9.94 16.24
CA VAL A 86 -22.17 9.27 17.38
C VAL A 86 -21.47 10.29 18.27
N GLU A 87 -21.69 10.13 19.58
CA GLU A 87 -21.00 10.92 20.59
C GLU A 87 -19.55 10.44 20.76
N PRO A 88 -18.54 11.31 20.55
CA PRO A 88 -17.14 10.90 20.51
C PRO A 88 -16.56 10.48 21.87
N ALA A 89 -17.16 10.92 22.97
CA ALA A 89 -16.69 10.60 24.32
C ALA A 89 -17.05 9.14 24.72
N THR A 90 -18.24 8.69 24.32
CA THR A 90 -18.81 7.41 24.78
C THR A 90 -18.89 6.36 23.67
N GLY A 91 -18.85 6.82 22.41
CA GLY A 91 -19.18 6.04 21.23
C GLY A 91 -20.66 5.67 21.17
N LEU A 92 -21.56 6.36 21.89
CA LEU A 92 -22.99 6.07 21.81
C LEU A 92 -23.58 6.74 20.56
N MET A 93 -24.33 5.96 19.78
CA MET A 93 -25.12 6.49 18.67
C MET A 93 -26.39 7.13 19.23
N ARG A 94 -26.63 8.39 18.88
CA ARG A 94 -27.74 9.18 19.48
C ARG A 94 -29.11 8.73 19.00
N ASP A 95 -29.22 8.50 17.70
CA ASP A 95 -30.47 8.18 17.01
C ASP A 95 -30.28 6.99 16.07
N TRP A 96 -31.38 6.37 15.65
CA TRP A 96 -31.35 5.38 14.57
C TRP A 96 -30.82 6.02 13.26
N PRO A 97 -30.11 5.25 12.42
CA PRO A 97 -29.63 5.75 11.13
C PRO A 97 -30.75 6.36 10.29
N LEU A 98 -30.49 7.58 9.80
CA LEU A 98 -31.40 8.31 8.92
C LEU A 98 -31.13 7.94 7.46
N LEU A 99 -32.19 7.58 6.73
CA LEU A 99 -32.14 7.36 5.29
C LEU A 99 -32.16 8.71 4.54
N LEU A 100 -31.05 9.07 3.89
CA LEU A 100 -30.88 10.36 3.20
C LEU A 100 -31.38 10.36 1.75
N SER A 101 -31.28 9.22 1.07
CA SER A 101 -31.62 9.14 -0.36
C SER A 101 -33.11 8.90 -0.63
N GLY A 102 -33.91 8.64 0.41
CA GLY A 102 -35.28 8.18 0.28
C GLY A 102 -35.36 6.91 -0.58
N GLU A 103 -36.25 6.91 -1.57
CA GLU A 103 -36.42 5.79 -2.51
C GLU A 103 -35.36 5.73 -3.63
N LYS A 104 -34.49 6.76 -3.74
CA LYS A 104 -33.49 6.81 -4.81
C LYS A 104 -32.37 5.81 -4.55
N LYS A 105 -32.04 5.04 -5.57
CA LYS A 105 -30.88 4.14 -5.59
C LYS A 105 -29.61 4.94 -5.81
N VAL A 106 -28.68 4.88 -4.86
CA VAL A 106 -27.41 5.58 -4.83
C VAL A 106 -26.28 4.64 -5.25
N GLY A 107 -25.47 5.08 -6.19
CA GLY A 107 -24.24 4.39 -6.58
C GLY A 107 -22.97 5.00 -6.00
N ASN A 108 -23.00 6.29 -5.65
CA ASN A 108 -21.86 7.00 -5.08
C ASN A 108 -22.31 8.27 -4.35
N TYR A 109 -21.52 8.77 -3.41
CA TYR A 109 -21.73 10.07 -2.76
C TYR A 109 -20.39 10.73 -2.42
N ALA A 110 -20.43 12.03 -2.19
CA ALA A 110 -19.28 12.84 -1.80
C ALA A 110 -19.66 13.81 -0.68
N LEU A 111 -18.66 14.10 0.15
CA LEU A 111 -18.77 14.98 1.32
C LEU A 111 -17.71 16.07 1.21
N ALA A 112 -18.06 17.30 1.57
CA ALA A 112 -17.11 18.37 1.83
C ALA A 112 -17.53 19.14 3.09
N GLN A 113 -16.57 19.41 3.96
CA GLN A 113 -16.80 20.14 5.21
C GLN A 113 -16.02 21.46 5.19
N GLY A 114 -16.73 22.55 5.50
CA GLY A 114 -16.14 23.89 5.60
C GLY A 114 -15.51 24.14 6.96
N GLN A 115 -14.69 25.19 7.06
CA GLN A 115 -14.12 25.64 8.34
C GLN A 115 -15.18 26.13 9.33
N ASP A 116 -16.34 26.56 8.82
CA ASP A 116 -17.52 26.92 9.60
C ASP A 116 -18.29 25.68 10.13
N GLY A 117 -17.80 24.48 9.83
CA GLY A 117 -18.41 23.22 10.19
C GLY A 117 -19.68 22.91 9.40
N ARG A 118 -20.02 23.64 8.33
CA ARG A 118 -21.09 23.23 7.41
C ARG A 118 -20.65 22.02 6.61
N LEU A 119 -21.56 21.06 6.48
CA LEU A 119 -21.33 19.82 5.75
C LEU A 119 -22.17 19.79 4.48
N HIS A 120 -21.50 19.71 3.33
CA HIS A 120 -22.12 19.56 2.02
C HIS A 120 -22.09 18.09 1.62
N VAL A 121 -23.25 17.57 1.23
CA VAL A 121 -23.43 16.15 0.87
C VAL A 121 -24.13 16.06 -0.46
N TRP A 122 -23.44 15.50 -1.45
CA TRP A 122 -24.02 15.20 -2.75
C TRP A 122 -24.00 13.70 -2.96
N PHE A 123 -25.06 13.16 -3.57
CA PHE A 123 -25.13 11.76 -3.92
C PHE A 123 -25.60 11.60 -5.35
N ALA A 124 -25.22 10.51 -6.00
CA ALA A 124 -25.63 10.22 -7.35
C ALA A 124 -26.19 8.82 -7.49
N GLY A 125 -27.07 8.68 -8.48
CA GLY A 125 -27.65 7.42 -8.88
C GLY A 125 -26.63 6.40 -9.39
N THR A 126 -27.09 5.17 -9.62
CA THR A 126 -26.27 4.13 -10.25
C THR A 126 -26.03 4.44 -11.74
N LEU A 127 -25.05 3.79 -12.37
CA LEU A 127 -24.83 3.92 -13.83
C LEU A 127 -26.05 3.55 -14.68
N ARG A 128 -26.99 2.77 -14.14
CA ARG A 128 -28.23 2.38 -14.85
C ARG A 128 -29.34 3.41 -14.69
N ASN A 129 -29.33 4.16 -13.58
CA ASN A 129 -30.31 5.17 -13.22
C ASN A 129 -29.55 6.42 -12.74
N PRO A 130 -28.91 7.17 -13.65
CA PRO A 130 -28.10 8.32 -13.28
C PRO A 130 -28.95 9.46 -12.72
N GLY A 131 -28.29 10.43 -12.10
CA GLY A 131 -28.92 11.58 -11.48
C GLY A 131 -28.10 12.01 -10.26
N LEU A 132 -27.60 13.23 -10.29
CA LEU A 132 -26.81 13.85 -9.24
C LEU A 132 -27.71 14.77 -8.41
N TYR A 133 -27.64 14.63 -7.10
CA TYR A 133 -28.48 15.35 -6.15
C TYR A 133 -27.62 15.99 -5.06
N ALA A 134 -27.98 17.20 -4.66
CA ALA A 134 -27.40 17.91 -3.52
C ALA A 134 -28.39 17.90 -2.35
N LEU A 135 -27.93 17.52 -1.16
CA LEU A 135 -28.70 17.73 0.06
C LEU A 135 -28.57 19.20 0.50
N PRO A 136 -29.66 19.85 0.93
CA PRO A 136 -29.57 21.17 1.54
C PRO A 136 -28.60 21.14 2.74
N PRO A 137 -27.66 22.09 2.84
CA PRO A 137 -26.69 22.13 3.93
C PRO A 137 -27.38 22.10 5.30
N ASP A 138 -26.87 21.29 6.22
CA ASP A 138 -27.37 21.11 7.59
C ASP A 138 -28.83 20.60 7.71
N ALA A 139 -29.51 20.27 6.62
CA ALA A 139 -30.90 19.80 6.60
C ALA A 139 -31.01 18.41 5.95
N PHE A 140 -30.38 17.42 6.57
CA PHE A 140 -30.31 16.03 6.08
C PHE A 140 -31.66 15.31 5.90
N GLY A 141 -32.74 15.80 6.48
CA GLY A 141 -34.09 15.28 6.27
C GLY A 141 -34.87 15.97 5.16
N ALA A 142 -34.33 17.01 4.53
CA ALA A 142 -34.99 17.76 3.47
C ALA A 142 -34.92 17.02 2.12
N GLU A 143 -35.80 17.41 1.19
CA GLU A 143 -35.80 16.82 -0.15
C GLU A 143 -34.51 17.17 -0.92
N PRO A 144 -33.82 16.16 -1.52
CA PRO A 144 -32.62 16.40 -2.31
C PRO A 144 -32.90 17.23 -3.57
N LEU A 145 -32.08 18.25 -3.82
CA LEU A 145 -32.16 19.07 -5.02
C LEU A 145 -31.46 18.37 -6.20
N LEU A 146 -32.16 18.21 -7.33
CA LEU A 146 -31.55 17.68 -8.55
C LEU A 146 -30.55 18.69 -9.13
N VAL A 147 -29.30 18.27 -9.26
CA VAL A 147 -28.20 19.06 -9.84
C VAL A 147 -28.05 18.77 -11.33
N ASP A 148 -27.95 17.49 -11.68
CA ASP A 148 -27.74 17.04 -13.07
C ASP A 148 -28.41 15.67 -13.27
N PRO A 149 -29.38 15.53 -14.20
CA PRO A 149 -30.06 14.25 -14.45
C PRO A 149 -29.17 13.12 -14.98
N GLN A 150 -27.99 13.44 -15.52
CA GLN A 150 -27.04 12.47 -16.07
C GLN A 150 -25.77 12.32 -15.22
N GLY A 151 -25.62 13.16 -14.20
CA GLY A 151 -24.46 13.17 -13.33
C GLY A 151 -24.34 11.90 -12.49
N VAL A 152 -23.12 11.39 -12.42
CA VAL A 152 -22.72 10.28 -11.54
C VAL A 152 -21.35 10.56 -10.91
N ARG A 153 -21.05 9.88 -9.81
CA ARG A 153 -19.74 9.89 -9.14
C ARG A 153 -19.26 11.31 -8.79
N PRO A 154 -19.97 11.99 -7.89
CA PRO A 154 -19.57 13.32 -7.47
C PRO A 154 -18.24 13.28 -6.73
N GLY A 155 -17.49 14.38 -6.81
CA GLY A 155 -16.39 14.71 -5.92
C GLY A 155 -16.57 16.14 -5.43
N LEU A 156 -16.39 16.38 -4.12
CA LEU A 156 -16.57 17.69 -3.50
C LEU A 156 -15.31 18.10 -2.73
N ALA A 157 -15.02 19.39 -2.74
CA ALA A 157 -13.97 20.00 -1.93
C ALA A 157 -14.36 21.46 -1.61
N LEU A 158 -14.00 21.97 -0.43
CA LEU A 158 -14.24 23.36 -0.03
C LEU A 158 -12.91 24.08 0.15
N ASP A 159 -12.75 25.23 -0.49
CA ASP A 159 -11.59 26.08 -0.29
C ASP A 159 -11.69 26.91 1.01
N ALA A 160 -10.62 27.65 1.34
CA ALA A 160 -10.55 28.48 2.54
C ALA A 160 -11.58 29.62 2.53
N GLU A 161 -12.03 30.05 1.35
CA GLU A 161 -13.03 31.09 1.15
C GLU A 161 -14.48 30.55 1.23
N GLY A 162 -14.66 29.24 1.42
CA GLY A 162 -15.97 28.60 1.48
C GLY A 162 -16.63 28.38 0.11
N THR A 163 -15.85 28.42 -0.96
CA THR A 163 -16.30 28.03 -2.31
C THR A 163 -16.34 26.52 -2.41
N LEU A 164 -17.52 25.96 -2.73
CA LEU A 164 -17.67 24.54 -2.98
C LEU A 164 -17.24 24.24 -4.42
N HIS A 165 -16.16 23.49 -4.55
CA HIS A 165 -15.74 22.89 -5.81
C HIS A 165 -16.40 21.53 -5.95
N ALA A 166 -17.07 21.32 -7.08
CA ALA A 166 -17.74 20.06 -7.39
C ALA A 166 -17.28 19.54 -8.75
N ILE A 167 -17.12 18.22 -8.83
CA ILE A 167 -16.93 17.49 -10.08
C ILE A 167 -17.88 16.31 -10.16
N TRP A 168 -18.21 15.88 -11.38
CA TRP A 168 -18.96 14.66 -11.63
C TRP A 168 -18.71 14.21 -13.07
N ALA A 169 -19.12 12.98 -13.40
CA ALA A 169 -19.02 12.45 -14.75
C ALA A 169 -20.39 12.20 -15.36
N HIS A 170 -20.47 12.20 -16.69
CA HIS A 170 -21.51 11.48 -17.41
C HIS A 170 -20.92 10.15 -17.89
N MET A 171 -21.48 9.04 -17.42
CA MET A 171 -21.05 7.69 -17.82
C MET A 171 -22.23 6.94 -18.41
N ARG A 172 -22.40 7.06 -19.72
CA ARG A 172 -23.52 6.42 -20.42
C ARG A 172 -23.11 5.01 -20.86
N LYS A 173 -23.99 4.03 -20.61
CA LYS A 173 -23.74 2.64 -20.99
C LYS A 173 -23.56 2.53 -22.50
N GLY A 174 -22.41 2.01 -22.94
CA GLY A 174 -22.10 1.80 -24.35
C GLY A 174 -21.36 2.95 -25.02
N GLU A 175 -21.18 4.09 -24.35
CA GLU A 175 -20.34 5.19 -24.84
C GLU A 175 -18.89 5.01 -24.39
N THR A 176 -17.96 5.40 -25.26
CA THR A 176 -16.52 5.34 -24.99
C THR A 176 -16.02 6.60 -24.27
N TYR A 177 -16.72 7.72 -24.46
CA TYR A 177 -16.34 9.01 -23.89
C TYR A 177 -17.08 9.22 -22.57
N ASN A 178 -16.33 9.57 -21.52
CA ASN A 178 -16.90 9.84 -20.20
C ASN A 178 -16.58 11.29 -19.82
N PRO A 179 -17.34 12.30 -20.30
CA PRO A 179 -17.05 13.69 -20.00
C PRO A 179 -17.14 13.94 -18.49
N ILE A 180 -16.18 14.70 -17.98
CA ILE A 180 -16.08 15.13 -16.59
C ILE A 180 -16.37 16.62 -16.53
N PHE A 181 -17.30 16.98 -15.67
CA PHE A 181 -17.73 18.34 -15.42
C PHE A 181 -17.14 18.85 -14.12
N TYR A 182 -16.93 20.16 -14.07
CA TYR A 182 -16.52 20.90 -12.90
C TYR A 182 -17.39 22.14 -12.74
N ALA A 183 -17.72 22.48 -11.50
CA ALA A 183 -18.35 23.74 -11.15
C ALA A 183 -17.78 24.26 -9.82
N ALA A 184 -17.79 25.58 -9.66
CA ALA A 184 -17.47 26.26 -8.41
C ALA A 184 -18.68 27.06 -7.93
N TYR A 185 -19.07 26.85 -6.68
CA TYR A 185 -20.24 27.46 -6.07
C TYR A 185 -19.78 28.33 -4.89
N PRO A 186 -19.67 29.66 -5.07
CA PRO A 186 -19.38 30.57 -3.98
C PRO A 186 -20.38 30.37 -2.83
N GLN A 187 -19.89 30.37 -1.59
CA GLN A 187 -20.69 30.14 -0.37
C GLN A 187 -21.34 28.75 -0.29
N GLY A 188 -20.96 27.82 -1.18
CA GLY A 188 -21.49 26.47 -1.24
C GLY A 188 -22.93 26.35 -1.75
N GLU A 189 -23.47 27.41 -2.37
CA GLU A 189 -24.83 27.43 -2.90
C GLU A 189 -24.87 26.96 -4.37
N PHE A 190 -25.54 25.83 -4.61
CA PHE A 190 -25.73 25.32 -5.97
C PHE A 190 -26.48 26.33 -6.86
N ARG A 191 -25.96 26.53 -8.07
CA ARG A 191 -26.58 27.34 -9.12
C ARG A 191 -26.54 26.59 -10.46
N PRO A 192 -27.68 26.34 -11.12
CA PRO A 192 -27.70 25.67 -12.42
C PRO A 192 -26.90 26.44 -13.50
N GLY A 193 -26.25 25.71 -14.42
CA GLY A 193 -25.55 26.29 -15.58
C GLY A 193 -24.14 26.80 -15.29
N ALA A 194 -23.60 26.57 -14.09
CA ALA A 194 -22.23 26.91 -13.71
C ALA A 194 -21.21 25.83 -14.10
N GLU A 195 -21.67 24.69 -14.60
CA GLU A 195 -20.86 23.54 -14.98
C GLU A 195 -20.10 23.74 -16.28
N GLN A 196 -18.87 23.21 -16.32
CA GLN A 196 -18.02 23.20 -17.49
C GLN A 196 -17.35 21.85 -17.66
N GLU A 197 -17.30 21.35 -18.90
CA GLU A 197 -16.54 20.16 -19.23
C GLU A 197 -15.04 20.45 -19.16
N VAL A 198 -14.33 19.73 -18.28
CA VAL A 198 -12.89 19.91 -18.04
C VAL A 198 -12.04 18.78 -18.60
N ALA A 199 -12.60 17.58 -18.76
CA ALA A 199 -11.91 16.43 -19.31
C ALA A 199 -12.87 15.45 -20.01
N ARG A 200 -12.34 14.65 -20.94
CA ARG A 200 -13.10 13.64 -21.67
C ARG A 200 -12.29 12.34 -21.84
N PRO A 201 -12.06 11.59 -20.75
CA PRO A 201 -11.36 10.31 -20.83
C PRO A 201 -12.06 9.31 -21.76
N LEU A 202 -11.24 8.58 -22.51
CA LEU A 202 -11.66 7.46 -23.35
C LEU A 202 -11.56 6.16 -22.53
N ALA A 203 -12.66 5.45 -22.35
CA ALA A 203 -12.68 4.14 -21.73
C ALA A 203 -13.50 3.19 -22.59
N SER A 204 -13.00 1.97 -22.85
CA SER A 204 -13.81 0.96 -23.55
C SER A 204 -15.01 0.55 -22.70
N THR A 205 -16.04 -0.01 -23.34
CA THR A 205 -17.23 -0.54 -22.64
C THR A 205 -16.92 -1.69 -21.68
N THR A 206 -15.74 -2.29 -21.79
CA THR A 206 -15.23 -3.36 -20.93
C THR A 206 -14.27 -2.86 -19.86
N SER A 207 -13.89 -1.59 -19.91
CA SER A 207 -12.99 -0.98 -18.93
C SER A 207 -13.75 -0.58 -17.67
N ILE A 208 -13.06 -0.60 -16.52
CA ILE A 208 -13.57 0.00 -15.29
C ILE A 208 -12.92 1.35 -15.11
N VAL A 209 -13.74 2.39 -15.20
CA VAL A 209 -13.33 3.74 -14.78
C VAL A 209 -13.50 3.82 -13.28
N ALA A 210 -12.54 4.41 -12.57
CA ALA A 210 -12.66 4.87 -11.19
C ALA A 210 -12.44 6.39 -11.14
N GLY A 211 -13.22 7.06 -10.29
CA GLY A 211 -13.31 8.53 -10.27
C GLY A 211 -14.48 9.07 -11.09
N PRO A 212 -14.52 10.40 -11.30
CA PRO A 212 -13.41 11.33 -11.09
C PRO A 212 -13.16 11.64 -9.60
N PHE A 213 -11.94 12.02 -9.26
CA PHE A 213 -11.52 12.43 -7.92
C PHE A 213 -11.07 13.89 -7.93
N LEU A 214 -11.45 14.65 -6.90
CA LEU A 214 -11.14 16.07 -6.77
C LEU A 214 -10.05 16.27 -5.73
N GLY A 215 -8.94 16.89 -6.13
CA GLY A 215 -7.94 17.43 -5.22
C GLY A 215 -7.73 18.91 -5.51
N MET A 216 -7.21 19.66 -4.55
CA MET A 216 -6.84 21.06 -4.75
C MET A 216 -5.65 21.43 -3.87
N ASP A 217 -4.82 22.31 -4.39
CA ASP A 217 -3.86 23.09 -3.60
C ASP A 217 -4.37 24.54 -3.52
N ALA A 218 -3.53 25.47 -3.02
CA ALA A 218 -3.89 26.88 -2.85
C ALA A 218 -4.29 27.57 -4.17
N ASP A 219 -3.72 27.12 -5.29
CA ASP A 219 -3.75 27.82 -6.58
C ASP A 219 -4.42 27.00 -7.70
N PHE A 220 -4.42 25.66 -7.60
CA PHE A 220 -4.83 24.73 -8.63
C PHE A 220 -5.89 23.74 -8.15
N ILE A 221 -6.80 23.42 -9.07
CA ILE A 221 -7.71 22.29 -8.99
C ILE A 221 -7.13 21.13 -9.80
N TYR A 222 -7.23 19.93 -9.26
CA TYR A 222 -6.82 18.69 -9.87
C TYR A 222 -8.01 17.74 -10.01
N VAL A 223 -8.24 17.26 -11.22
CA VAL A 223 -9.28 16.27 -11.51
C VAL A 223 -8.59 15.00 -12.00
N LEU A 224 -8.72 13.92 -11.24
CA LEU A 224 -8.01 12.66 -11.49
C LEU A 224 -8.97 11.51 -11.77
N TRP A 225 -8.51 10.51 -12.52
CA TRP A 225 -9.25 9.27 -12.78
C TRP A 225 -8.29 8.12 -13.10
N SER A 226 -8.76 6.89 -12.96
CA SER A 226 -8.04 5.69 -13.42
C SER A 226 -8.94 4.77 -14.24
N ILE A 227 -8.39 4.12 -15.25
CA ILE A 227 -9.11 3.23 -16.17
C ILE A 227 -8.40 1.88 -16.18
N GLU A 228 -9.07 0.84 -15.67
CA GLU A 228 -8.59 -0.55 -15.71
C GLU A 228 -9.15 -1.24 -16.97
N ILE A 229 -8.25 -1.70 -17.85
CA ILE A 229 -8.62 -2.39 -19.09
C ILE A 229 -8.76 -3.89 -18.80
N ARG A 230 -9.96 -4.46 -19.00
CA ARG A 230 -10.23 -5.87 -18.65
C ARG A 230 -10.17 -6.87 -19.80
N THR A 231 -10.10 -6.39 -21.05
CA THR A 231 -10.19 -7.25 -22.24
C THR A 231 -9.24 -6.78 -23.33
N GLY A 232 -8.85 -7.69 -24.24
CA GLY A 232 -7.96 -7.39 -25.36
C GLY A 232 -6.48 -7.52 -25.00
N MET A 233 -5.60 -7.02 -25.86
CA MET A 233 -4.14 -7.17 -25.68
C MET A 233 -3.60 -6.38 -24.48
N SER A 234 -4.30 -5.33 -24.04
CA SER A 234 -3.93 -4.51 -22.88
C SER A 234 -4.67 -4.94 -21.60
N ALA A 235 -5.28 -6.12 -21.57
CA ALA A 235 -6.00 -6.61 -20.39
C ALA A 235 -5.08 -6.68 -19.17
N GLY A 236 -5.55 -6.17 -18.03
CA GLY A 236 -4.79 -6.04 -16.79
C GLY A 236 -3.96 -4.76 -16.68
N SER A 237 -3.89 -3.94 -17.74
CA SER A 237 -3.26 -2.62 -17.65
C SER A 237 -4.19 -1.58 -17.02
N VAL A 238 -3.57 -0.56 -16.43
CA VAL A 238 -4.26 0.60 -15.86
C VAL A 238 -3.67 1.87 -16.45
N GLU A 239 -4.53 2.78 -16.84
CA GLU A 239 -4.18 4.13 -17.26
C GLU A 239 -4.72 5.14 -16.24
N THR A 240 -3.85 5.98 -15.69
CA THR A 240 -4.25 7.04 -14.75
C THR A 240 -3.98 8.39 -15.37
N GLY A 241 -5.03 9.19 -15.44
CA GLY A 241 -4.99 10.53 -16.02
C GLY A 241 -5.38 11.59 -15.02
N TYR A 242 -4.93 12.81 -15.29
CA TYR A 242 -5.42 14.00 -14.61
C TYR A 242 -5.47 15.20 -15.55
N VAL A 243 -6.24 16.21 -15.14
CA VAL A 243 -6.12 17.58 -15.62
C VAL A 243 -5.93 18.49 -14.41
N ALA A 244 -5.18 19.57 -14.60
CA ALA A 244 -4.99 20.60 -13.60
C ALA A 244 -5.26 21.98 -14.21
N PHE A 245 -5.87 22.86 -13.44
CA PHE A 245 -6.15 24.23 -13.88
C PHE A 245 -6.19 25.20 -12.69
N PRO A 246 -5.87 26.50 -12.90
CA PRO A 246 -5.94 27.49 -11.85
C PRO A 246 -7.36 27.61 -11.28
N ARG A 247 -7.45 27.77 -9.96
CA ARG A 247 -8.72 27.92 -9.25
C ARG A 247 -9.56 29.06 -9.81
N GLY A 248 -10.84 28.79 -10.01
CA GLY A 248 -11.80 29.74 -10.59
C GLY A 248 -11.62 30.02 -12.09
N ARG A 249 -10.66 29.38 -12.77
CA ARG A 249 -10.43 29.54 -14.22
C ARG A 249 -10.38 28.19 -14.95
N PRO A 250 -11.44 27.36 -14.87
CA PRO A 250 -11.53 26.16 -15.69
C PRO A 250 -11.49 26.54 -17.18
N GLY A 251 -10.54 25.96 -17.91
CA GLY A 251 -10.49 26.02 -19.37
C GLY A 251 -11.33 24.87 -19.95
N PRO A 252 -11.90 25.03 -21.16
CA PRO A 252 -12.64 23.96 -21.82
C PRO A 252 -11.69 22.82 -22.22
N ALA A 253 -12.04 21.58 -21.86
CA ALA A 253 -11.36 20.34 -22.27
C ALA A 253 -9.82 20.43 -22.23
N MET A 254 -9.27 20.52 -21.01
CA MET A 254 -7.84 20.67 -20.78
C MET A 254 -7.03 19.48 -21.29
N GLN A 255 -5.74 19.71 -21.60
CA GLN A 255 -4.83 18.64 -22.01
C GLN A 255 -4.69 17.60 -20.89
N MET A 256 -5.15 16.39 -21.15
CA MET A 256 -5.01 15.25 -20.23
C MET A 256 -3.54 14.86 -20.08
N GLN A 257 -3.09 14.72 -18.84
CA GLN A 257 -1.73 14.31 -18.49
C GLN A 257 -1.78 12.94 -17.80
N SER A 258 -0.74 12.12 -17.98
CA SER A 258 -0.65 10.80 -17.33
C SER A 258 0.02 10.90 -15.97
N VAL A 259 -0.52 10.22 -14.96
CA VAL A 259 0.17 10.04 -13.68
C VAL A 259 1.17 8.90 -13.82
N ARG A 260 2.44 9.18 -13.47
CA ARG A 260 3.50 8.17 -13.38
C ARG A 260 4.24 8.33 -12.08
N VAL A 261 4.60 7.20 -11.48
CA VAL A 261 5.32 7.15 -10.20
C VAL A 261 6.49 6.17 -10.29
N PRO A 262 7.53 6.33 -9.45
CA PRO A 262 8.63 5.37 -9.38
C PRO A 262 8.12 3.94 -9.18
N ALA A 263 8.68 3.00 -9.94
CA ALA A 263 8.35 1.57 -9.89
C ALA A 263 9.38 0.75 -9.12
N VAL A 264 10.27 1.40 -8.37
CA VAL A 264 11.35 0.77 -7.60
C VAL A 264 11.24 1.13 -6.12
N HIS A 265 11.71 0.27 -5.24
CA HIS A 265 11.71 0.53 -3.79
C HIS A 265 13.00 1.22 -3.30
N GLU A 266 14.11 1.11 -4.04
CA GLU A 266 15.35 1.82 -3.73
C GLU A 266 15.26 3.28 -4.18
N LEU A 267 14.77 4.13 -3.28
CA LEU A 267 14.43 5.51 -3.57
C LEU A 267 15.42 6.50 -2.91
N PRO A 268 15.89 7.53 -3.65
CA PRO A 268 16.82 8.53 -3.13
C PRO A 268 16.06 9.62 -2.35
N TYR A 269 15.60 9.26 -1.15
CA TYR A 269 14.92 10.17 -0.23
C TYR A 269 15.83 11.32 0.20
N ARG A 270 15.26 12.53 0.25
CA ARG A 270 15.89 13.72 0.80
C ARG A 270 14.86 14.65 1.42
N ALA A 271 15.29 15.53 2.31
CA ALA A 271 14.44 16.58 2.86
C ALA A 271 13.94 17.50 1.73
N VAL A 272 12.66 17.81 1.75
CA VAL A 272 12.02 18.78 0.84
C VAL A 272 11.44 19.89 1.72
N GLU A 273 12.06 21.07 1.69
CA GLU A 273 11.64 22.24 2.45
C GLU A 273 10.89 23.19 1.52
N ASP A 274 9.58 22.99 1.41
CA ASP A 274 8.81 23.66 0.36
C ASP A 274 7.50 24.30 0.84
N GLY A 275 7.27 24.30 2.16
CA GLY A 275 6.12 24.92 2.82
C GLY A 275 4.80 24.15 2.65
N GLY A 276 4.84 22.93 2.12
CA GLY A 276 3.69 22.05 1.96
C GLY A 276 3.34 21.24 3.22
N PHE A 277 3.09 19.95 3.05
CA PHE A 277 2.83 19.01 4.14
C PHE A 277 4.11 18.61 4.89
N VAL A 278 3.98 18.33 6.18
CA VAL A 278 5.06 17.74 6.98
C VAL A 278 5.07 16.24 6.71
N ALA A 279 5.73 15.80 5.63
CA ALA A 279 5.78 14.39 5.22
C ALA A 279 7.14 13.69 5.40
N GLY A 280 8.14 14.42 5.90
CA GLY A 280 9.52 13.92 6.01
C GLY A 280 10.24 13.91 4.67
N ASP A 281 11.23 13.03 4.52
CA ASP A 281 12.02 12.94 3.30
C ASP A 281 11.19 12.36 2.14
N ARG A 282 11.39 12.92 0.94
CA ARG A 282 10.67 12.56 -0.29
C ARG A 282 11.62 12.38 -1.45
N VAL A 283 11.14 11.75 -2.51
CA VAL A 283 11.82 11.70 -3.81
C VAL A 283 11.32 12.87 -4.65
N VAL A 284 12.21 13.72 -5.14
CA VAL A 284 11.85 14.78 -6.10
C VAL A 284 11.86 14.21 -7.51
N LEU A 285 10.69 14.23 -8.15
CA LEU A 285 10.45 13.51 -9.41
C LEU A 285 11.19 14.15 -10.60
N ALA A 286 11.25 15.48 -10.64
CA ALA A 286 11.89 16.21 -11.74
C ALA A 286 13.41 15.95 -11.85
N GLU A 287 14.06 15.61 -10.73
CA GLU A 287 15.51 15.45 -10.66
C GLU A 287 15.97 14.00 -10.79
N THR A 288 15.04 13.05 -10.68
CA THR A 288 15.38 11.62 -10.60
C THR A 288 14.84 10.85 -11.80
N ARG A 289 15.76 10.28 -12.59
CA ARG A 289 15.39 9.35 -13.68
C ARG A 289 15.28 7.94 -13.13
N LEU A 290 14.13 7.61 -12.54
CA LEU A 290 13.82 6.27 -12.05
C LEU A 290 12.94 5.51 -13.05
N PRO A 291 13.02 4.17 -13.09
CA PRO A 291 11.96 3.36 -13.68
C PRO A 291 10.62 3.77 -13.08
N SER A 292 9.61 3.93 -13.93
CA SER A 292 8.29 4.45 -13.52
C SER A 292 7.17 3.57 -14.04
N THR A 293 6.09 3.47 -13.28
CA THR A 293 4.85 2.79 -13.68
C THR A 293 3.72 3.81 -13.87
N GLY A 294 2.81 3.51 -14.80
CA GLY A 294 1.51 4.20 -14.93
C GLY A 294 0.36 3.45 -14.24
N GLN A 295 0.64 2.27 -13.67
CA GLN A 295 -0.35 1.45 -12.97
C GLN A 295 -0.64 2.03 -11.58
N VAL A 296 -1.34 3.16 -11.56
CA VAL A 296 -1.75 3.86 -10.37
C VAL A 296 -3.26 3.64 -10.17
N THR A 297 -3.70 3.27 -8.98
CA THR A 297 -5.12 2.97 -8.69
C THR A 297 -5.50 3.45 -7.29
N SER A 298 -6.79 3.35 -6.95
CA SER A 298 -7.30 3.66 -5.60
C SER A 298 -6.87 5.05 -5.12
N LEU A 299 -7.20 6.06 -5.91
CA LEU A 299 -6.83 7.46 -5.69
C LEU A 299 -7.58 8.05 -4.49
N ALA A 300 -6.86 8.69 -3.57
CA ALA A 300 -7.40 9.36 -2.40
C ALA A 300 -6.67 10.71 -2.19
N PRO A 301 -7.12 11.80 -2.84
CA PRO A 301 -6.54 13.13 -2.65
C PRO A 301 -6.90 13.70 -1.28
N THR A 302 -6.04 14.57 -0.75
CA THR A 302 -6.35 15.37 0.45
C THR A 302 -7.52 16.31 0.19
N ARG A 303 -8.40 16.44 1.18
CA ARG A 303 -9.54 17.38 1.13
C ARG A 303 -9.19 18.80 1.60
N THR A 304 -8.06 18.99 2.26
CA THR A 304 -7.60 20.27 2.81
C THR A 304 -6.78 21.07 1.80
N THR A 305 -7.07 22.35 1.61
CA THR A 305 -6.28 23.26 0.79
C THR A 305 -4.95 23.61 1.48
N ARG A 306 -3.84 23.40 0.76
CA ARG A 306 -2.46 23.70 1.19
C ARG A 306 -1.63 24.19 0.00
N PRO A 307 -0.39 24.69 0.18
CA PRO A 307 0.49 25.05 -0.93
C PRO A 307 0.84 23.90 -1.89
N GLU A 308 0.53 22.66 -1.53
CA GLU A 308 0.60 21.47 -2.38
C GLU A 308 -0.61 20.56 -2.10
N MET A 309 -0.92 19.65 -3.00
CA MET A 309 -1.95 18.61 -2.81
C MET A 309 -1.29 17.25 -2.65
N ALA A 310 -1.68 16.48 -1.64
CA ALA A 310 -1.20 15.11 -1.46
C ALA A 310 -2.24 14.11 -1.97
N LEU A 311 -1.77 13.09 -2.66
CA LEU A 311 -2.57 12.03 -3.24
C LEU A 311 -2.05 10.69 -2.73
N ALA A 312 -2.81 10.04 -1.86
CA ALA A 312 -2.55 8.64 -1.56
C ALA A 312 -3.07 7.77 -2.70
N HIS A 313 -2.29 6.76 -3.08
CA HIS A 313 -2.65 5.86 -4.16
C HIS A 313 -1.99 4.50 -3.98
N ARG A 314 -2.48 3.52 -4.74
CA ARG A 314 -1.85 2.22 -4.93
C ARG A 314 -1.05 2.22 -6.23
N ALA A 315 0.15 1.68 -6.25
CA ALA A 315 0.97 1.55 -7.45
C ALA A 315 1.74 0.23 -7.49
N LEU A 316 1.99 -0.27 -8.70
CA LEU A 316 2.80 -1.47 -8.91
C LEU A 316 4.29 -1.13 -8.76
N VAL A 317 4.92 -1.63 -7.71
CA VAL A 317 6.31 -1.33 -7.35
C VAL A 317 7.11 -2.64 -7.26
N GLU A 318 8.36 -2.61 -7.73
CA GLU A 318 9.31 -3.69 -7.52
C GLU A 318 9.52 -3.90 -6.01
N TYR A 319 8.94 -4.97 -5.51
CA TYR A 319 9.17 -5.54 -4.20
C TYR A 319 10.30 -6.58 -4.29
N LEU A 320 10.87 -6.92 -3.13
CA LEU A 320 12.06 -7.77 -2.96
C LEU A 320 12.16 -8.86 -4.04
N MET A 321 13.34 -8.93 -4.68
CA MET A 321 13.68 -9.96 -5.68
C MET A 321 12.89 -9.87 -7.00
N ARG A 322 12.67 -8.65 -7.51
CA ARG A 322 11.98 -8.38 -8.79
C ARG A 322 10.52 -8.87 -8.84
N LYS A 323 9.88 -9.03 -7.68
CA LYS A 323 8.45 -9.30 -7.64
C LYS A 323 7.73 -7.98 -7.65
N ASP A 324 6.86 -7.76 -8.62
CA ASP A 324 6.03 -6.56 -8.62
C ASP A 324 4.85 -6.77 -7.68
N GLU A 325 4.74 -5.91 -6.66
CA GLU A 325 3.63 -5.93 -5.71
C GLU A 325 2.95 -4.56 -5.69
N MET A 326 1.66 -4.56 -5.43
CA MET A 326 0.91 -3.32 -5.31
C MET A 326 1.09 -2.72 -3.91
N GLN A 327 1.70 -1.53 -3.88
CA GLN A 327 2.03 -0.81 -2.66
C GLN A 327 1.27 0.50 -2.58
N VAL A 328 0.99 0.95 -1.37
CA VAL A 328 0.44 2.27 -1.08
C VAL A 328 1.57 3.29 -1.00
N SER A 329 1.36 4.41 -1.67
CA SER A 329 2.30 5.52 -1.78
C SER A 329 1.56 6.86 -1.69
N THR A 330 2.32 7.94 -1.56
CA THR A 330 1.80 9.31 -1.62
C THR A 330 2.54 10.09 -2.70
N LEU A 331 1.77 10.71 -3.59
CA LEU A 331 2.23 11.61 -4.63
C LEU A 331 1.84 13.04 -4.25
N PHE A 332 2.76 13.99 -4.38
CA PHE A 332 2.53 15.39 -4.06
C PHE A 332 2.48 16.20 -5.34
N PHE A 333 1.44 17.00 -5.50
CA PHE A 333 1.24 17.89 -6.63
C PHE A 333 1.46 19.34 -6.22
N ARG A 334 2.09 20.10 -7.11
CA ARG A 334 2.29 21.54 -6.97
C ARG A 334 2.29 22.18 -8.35
N GLU A 335 1.77 23.40 -8.47
CA GLU A 335 1.80 24.15 -9.74
C GLU A 335 1.21 23.36 -10.92
N GLY A 336 0.14 22.59 -10.64
CA GLY A 336 -0.51 21.76 -11.65
C GLY A 336 0.22 20.47 -12.05
N GLN A 337 1.32 20.06 -11.39
CA GLN A 337 2.11 18.87 -11.77
C GLN A 337 2.56 18.03 -10.56
N PRO A 338 2.82 16.72 -10.73
CA PRO A 338 3.52 15.90 -9.74
C PRO A 338 4.92 16.44 -9.44
N HIS A 339 5.19 16.72 -8.17
CA HIS A 339 6.44 17.32 -7.70
C HIS A 339 7.32 16.30 -6.96
N SER A 340 6.75 15.62 -5.96
CA SER A 340 7.50 14.69 -5.11
C SER A 340 6.70 13.44 -4.76
N TYR A 341 7.38 12.39 -4.30
CA TYR A 341 6.81 11.05 -4.09
C TYR A 341 7.37 10.37 -2.84
N GLN A 342 6.54 9.58 -2.17
CA GLN A 342 6.90 8.76 -1.02
C GLN A 342 6.22 7.39 -1.07
N LEU A 343 7.01 6.31 -1.01
CA LEU A 343 6.50 4.96 -0.83
C LEU A 343 6.18 4.73 0.66
N ILE A 344 4.95 4.33 0.97
CA ILE A 344 4.47 4.21 2.36
C ILE A 344 4.44 2.76 2.82
N SER A 345 3.83 1.87 2.05
CA SER A 345 3.82 0.44 2.37
C SER A 345 4.99 -0.26 1.68
N PHE A 346 5.54 -1.26 2.37
CA PHE A 346 6.48 -2.22 1.81
C PHE A 346 6.15 -3.59 2.39
N THR A 347 5.03 -4.15 1.93
CA THR A 347 4.48 -5.39 2.46
C THR A 347 4.35 -6.45 1.38
N ALA A 348 4.40 -7.73 1.78
CA ALA A 348 4.19 -8.84 0.87
C ALA A 348 2.70 -9.08 0.54
N GLY A 349 1.80 -8.27 1.11
CA GLY A 349 0.36 -8.37 0.90
C GLY A 349 -0.11 -7.32 -0.09
N ASP A 350 -1.28 -7.58 -0.69
CA ASP A 350 -1.89 -6.64 -1.62
C ASP A 350 -2.49 -5.43 -0.88
N SER A 351 -1.71 -4.35 -0.80
CA SER A 351 -2.07 -3.09 -0.16
C SER A 351 -3.02 -2.29 -1.05
N ARG A 352 -4.18 -1.91 -0.51
CA ARG A 352 -5.27 -1.28 -1.28
C ARG A 352 -6.07 -0.26 -0.50
N SER A 353 -6.90 0.48 -1.24
CA SER A 353 -7.94 1.37 -0.70
C SER A 353 -7.39 2.35 0.35
N PRO A 354 -6.37 3.17 0.01
CA PRO A 354 -5.87 4.15 0.96
C PRO A 354 -6.92 5.23 1.26
N TYR A 355 -6.85 5.77 2.46
CA TYR A 355 -7.59 6.98 2.87
C TYR A 355 -6.60 7.97 3.47
N LEU A 356 -6.65 9.22 3.02
CA LEU A 356 -5.69 10.25 3.39
C LEU A 356 -6.41 11.46 3.99
N LEU A 357 -5.91 11.92 5.14
CA LEU A 357 -6.34 13.13 5.82
C LEU A 357 -5.12 13.95 6.21
N ALA A 358 -5.26 15.27 6.22
CA ALA A 358 -4.26 16.17 6.76
C ALA A 358 -4.89 17.07 7.83
N ASP A 359 -4.11 17.46 8.84
CA ASP A 359 -4.56 18.42 9.85
C ASP A 359 -4.19 19.87 9.50
N GLU A 360 -4.44 20.80 10.43
CA GLU A 360 -4.16 22.24 10.30
C GLU A 360 -2.67 22.58 10.46
N GLU A 361 -1.88 21.67 11.03
CA GLU A 361 -0.42 21.79 11.10
C GLU A 361 0.27 21.24 9.85
N GLY A 362 -0.43 20.41 9.06
CA GLY A 362 0.05 19.84 7.81
C GLY A 362 0.64 18.46 7.99
N TYR A 363 0.40 17.83 9.13
CA TYR A 363 0.69 16.41 9.32
C TYR A 363 -0.31 15.57 8.55
N LEU A 364 0.20 14.51 7.95
CA LEU A 364 -0.57 13.55 7.19
C LEU A 364 -0.94 12.36 8.08
N TYR A 365 -2.13 11.84 7.84
CA TYR A 365 -2.66 10.63 8.42
C TYR A 365 -3.15 9.77 7.27
N LEU A 366 -2.69 8.53 7.22
CA LEU A 366 -3.01 7.60 6.15
C LEU A 366 -3.51 6.30 6.76
N SER A 367 -4.58 5.73 6.23
CA SER A 367 -4.94 4.34 6.45
C SER A 367 -4.96 3.58 5.13
N TRP A 368 -4.75 2.26 5.19
CA TRP A 368 -4.95 1.38 4.04
C TRP A 368 -5.33 -0.02 4.50
N LEU A 369 -5.77 -0.83 3.54
CA LEU A 369 -6.18 -2.20 3.75
C LEU A 369 -5.14 -3.17 3.21
N GLU A 370 -4.91 -4.26 3.95
CA GLU A 370 -4.25 -5.46 3.42
C GLU A 370 -5.12 -6.68 3.68
N ARG A 371 -5.09 -7.64 2.76
CA ARG A 371 -5.80 -8.91 2.96
C ARG A 371 -5.08 -9.71 4.05
N GLY A 372 -5.78 -10.02 5.13
CA GLY A 372 -5.27 -10.89 6.20
C GLY A 372 -5.50 -12.37 5.93
N ASP A 373 -4.97 -13.23 6.82
CA ASP A 373 -5.21 -14.68 6.79
C ASP A 373 -6.67 -15.04 7.09
N VAL A 374 -7.33 -14.21 7.90
CA VAL A 374 -8.76 -14.31 8.19
C VAL A 374 -9.54 -13.53 7.14
N ALA A 375 -10.72 -14.02 6.79
CA ALA A 375 -11.60 -13.32 5.85
C ALA A 375 -11.85 -11.86 6.29
N GLY A 376 -11.73 -10.93 5.34
CA GLY A 376 -11.71 -9.49 5.56
C GLY A 376 -10.35 -8.86 5.28
N PHE A 377 -10.17 -7.64 5.77
CA PHE A 377 -8.99 -6.81 5.57
C PHE A 377 -8.48 -6.28 6.90
N LEU A 378 -7.18 -6.34 7.11
CA LEU A 378 -6.50 -5.66 8.21
C LEU A 378 -6.34 -4.19 7.86
N VAL A 379 -6.58 -3.32 8.84
CA VAL A 379 -6.42 -1.87 8.67
C VAL A 379 -5.09 -1.43 9.27
N TYR A 380 -4.26 -0.84 8.43
CA TYR A 380 -3.00 -0.23 8.79
C TYR A 380 -3.14 1.29 8.84
N VAL A 381 -2.29 1.93 9.63
CA VAL A 381 -2.25 3.39 9.77
C VAL A 381 -0.80 3.86 9.76
N ALA A 382 -0.58 5.01 9.14
CA ALA A 382 0.66 5.77 9.23
C ALA A 382 0.32 7.24 9.52
N SER A 383 1.21 7.94 10.23
CA SER A 383 1.07 9.37 10.45
C SER A 383 2.43 10.04 10.56
N THR A 384 2.50 11.28 10.11
CA THR A 384 3.69 12.12 10.23
C THR A 384 3.65 13.00 11.48
N SER A 385 2.56 12.99 12.25
CA SER A 385 2.44 13.74 13.50
C SER A 385 3.48 13.27 14.52
N PRO A 386 4.09 14.18 15.32
CA PRO A 386 5.17 13.83 16.24
C PRO A 386 4.74 12.78 17.28
N ALA A 387 3.51 12.91 17.80
CA ALA A 387 2.95 12.00 18.80
C ALA A 387 2.81 10.57 18.26
N ALA A 388 2.21 10.41 17.07
CA ALA A 388 2.07 9.11 16.43
C ALA A 388 3.44 8.54 16.03
N ARG A 389 4.33 9.36 15.45
CA ARG A 389 5.68 8.91 15.04
C ARG A 389 6.50 8.40 16.22
N GLN A 390 6.47 9.07 17.37
CA GLN A 390 7.23 8.63 18.55
C GLN A 390 6.74 7.28 19.10
N HIS A 391 5.45 6.97 18.93
CA HIS A 391 4.85 5.72 19.36
C HIS A 391 5.05 4.61 18.31
N LEU A 392 4.63 4.85 17.07
CA LEU A 392 4.67 3.89 15.96
C LEU A 392 6.09 3.52 15.50
N ALA A 393 7.09 4.37 15.73
CA ALA A 393 8.49 4.05 15.37
C ALA A 393 9.15 3.04 16.33
N ARG A 394 8.50 2.69 17.45
CA ARG A 394 9.05 1.72 18.40
C ARG A 394 8.73 0.31 17.93
N LEU A 395 9.76 -0.51 17.73
CA LEU A 395 9.58 -1.94 17.53
C LEU A 395 8.99 -2.57 18.79
N SER A 396 7.81 -3.17 18.68
CA SER A 396 7.24 -3.94 19.78
C SER A 396 7.95 -5.30 19.91
N GLN A 397 7.84 -5.94 21.08
CA GLN A 397 8.35 -7.31 21.25
C GLN A 397 7.66 -8.29 20.30
N GLU A 398 6.36 -8.05 20.02
CA GLU A 398 5.59 -8.85 19.08
C GLU A 398 6.13 -8.70 17.65
N ASP A 399 6.53 -7.50 17.24
CA ASP A 399 7.15 -7.27 15.91
C ASP A 399 8.46 -8.05 15.78
N VAL A 400 9.30 -8.01 16.82
CA VAL A 400 10.57 -8.75 16.84
C VAL A 400 10.32 -10.26 16.79
N LEU A 401 9.36 -10.77 17.57
CA LEU A 401 9.02 -12.19 17.56
C LEU A 401 8.44 -12.63 16.21
N ARG A 402 7.54 -11.83 15.63
CA ARG A 402 6.94 -12.10 14.32
C ARG A 402 7.98 -12.08 13.22
N LEU A 403 8.91 -11.11 13.25
CA LEU A 403 10.04 -11.04 12.33
C LEU A 403 10.95 -12.26 12.48
N GLY A 404 11.26 -12.67 13.71
CA GLY A 404 12.03 -13.87 14.00
C GLY A 404 11.36 -15.14 13.48
N ALA A 405 10.06 -15.31 13.73
CA ALA A 405 9.29 -16.44 13.23
C ALA A 405 9.24 -16.47 11.70
N ARG A 406 8.94 -15.32 11.05
CA ARG A 406 8.95 -15.21 9.58
C ARG A 406 10.30 -15.53 8.97
N THR A 407 11.38 -15.05 9.59
CA THR A 407 12.74 -15.36 9.15
C THR A 407 13.03 -16.85 9.29
N LEU A 408 12.71 -17.46 10.44
CA LEU A 408 12.91 -18.89 10.66
C LEU A 408 12.12 -19.75 9.67
N PHE A 409 10.84 -19.45 9.46
CA PHE A 409 10.03 -20.13 8.44
C PHE A 409 10.61 -19.95 7.04
N GLY A 410 11.04 -18.74 6.70
CA GLY A 410 11.72 -18.46 5.43
C GLY A 410 12.98 -19.30 5.23
N LEU A 411 13.80 -19.43 6.26
CA LEU A 411 14.99 -20.29 6.25
C LEU A 411 14.62 -21.77 6.09
N VAL A 412 13.61 -22.25 6.81
CA VAL A 412 13.12 -23.65 6.68
C VAL A 412 12.56 -23.92 5.28
N SER A 413 11.80 -22.99 4.72
CA SER A 413 11.32 -23.08 3.33
C SER A 413 12.47 -23.10 2.33
N GLY A 414 13.52 -22.29 2.55
CA GLY A 414 14.75 -22.34 1.77
C GLY A 414 15.46 -23.70 1.85
N MET A 415 15.51 -24.32 3.03
CA MET A 415 16.10 -25.66 3.22
C MET A 415 15.42 -26.75 2.38
N LEU A 416 14.13 -26.61 2.08
CA LEU A 416 13.41 -27.55 1.20
C LEU A 416 13.99 -27.60 -0.23
N LEU A 417 14.76 -26.60 -0.63
CA LEU A 417 15.49 -26.56 -1.90
C LEU A 417 16.82 -27.32 -1.88
N ILE A 418 17.10 -28.13 -0.85
CA ILE A 418 18.30 -28.97 -0.79
C ILE A 418 18.52 -29.87 -2.04
N PRO A 419 17.50 -30.38 -2.77
CA PRO A 419 17.77 -31.14 -4.00
C PRO A 419 18.56 -30.35 -5.04
N PHE A 420 18.40 -29.02 -5.10
CA PHE A 420 19.21 -28.17 -5.98
C PHE A 420 20.67 -28.08 -5.54
N ALA A 421 20.92 -28.11 -4.22
CA ALA A 421 22.28 -28.12 -3.68
C ALA A 421 23.05 -29.39 -4.04
N LEU A 422 22.37 -30.51 -4.34
CA LEU A 422 23.03 -31.76 -4.77
C LEU A 422 23.82 -31.58 -6.07
N MET A 423 23.42 -30.66 -6.94
CA MET A 423 24.19 -30.36 -8.16
C MET A 423 25.60 -29.83 -7.82
N TRP A 424 25.76 -29.18 -6.68
CA TRP A 424 27.06 -28.66 -6.22
C TRP A 424 28.03 -29.77 -5.79
N PHE A 425 27.53 -31.00 -5.59
CA PHE A 425 28.33 -32.12 -5.07
C PHE A 425 29.17 -32.78 -6.17
N ALA A 426 28.81 -32.60 -7.44
CA ALA A 426 29.50 -33.26 -8.55
C ALA A 426 31.01 -32.93 -8.60
N ALA A 427 31.35 -31.64 -8.59
CA ALA A 427 32.73 -31.17 -8.63
C ALA A 427 33.59 -31.64 -7.43
N PRO A 428 33.20 -31.43 -6.16
CA PRO A 428 34.02 -31.87 -5.03
C PRO A 428 34.17 -33.38 -4.97
N LEU A 429 33.13 -34.17 -5.26
CA LEU A 429 33.22 -35.63 -5.25
C LEU A 429 34.17 -36.13 -6.33
N LEU A 430 34.08 -35.59 -7.55
CA LEU A 430 35.04 -35.90 -8.61
C LEU A 430 36.47 -35.57 -8.19
N LEU A 431 36.69 -34.40 -7.58
CA LEU A 431 38.02 -33.98 -7.12
C LEU A 431 38.56 -34.84 -5.97
N VAL A 432 37.72 -35.29 -5.02
CA VAL A 432 38.15 -36.22 -3.96
C VAL A 432 38.61 -37.55 -4.55
N LEU A 433 37.91 -38.03 -5.58
CA LEU A 433 38.24 -39.27 -6.29
C LEU A 433 39.54 -39.11 -7.11
N LEU A 434 39.67 -38.04 -7.88
CA LEU A 434 40.87 -37.76 -8.67
C LEU A 434 42.11 -37.52 -7.80
N THR A 435 41.95 -36.99 -6.60
CA THR A 435 43.03 -36.80 -5.62
C THR A 435 43.25 -38.01 -4.70
N ALA A 436 42.54 -39.12 -4.90
CA ALA A 436 42.73 -40.35 -4.10
C ALA A 436 44.18 -40.87 -4.12
N PRO A 437 44.92 -40.86 -5.25
CA PRO A 437 46.32 -41.31 -5.27
C PRO A 437 47.25 -40.48 -4.36
N LEU A 438 46.98 -39.18 -4.19
CA LEU A 438 47.77 -38.31 -3.31
C LEU A 438 47.69 -38.75 -1.83
N ARG A 439 46.59 -39.40 -1.46
CA ARG A 439 46.33 -39.85 -0.08
C ARG A 439 47.08 -41.14 0.27
N ALA A 440 47.44 -41.96 -0.71
CA ALA A 440 48.23 -43.19 -0.54
C ALA A 440 47.79 -44.09 0.64
N GLY A 441 46.47 -44.23 0.86
CA GLY A 441 45.89 -45.01 1.95
C GLY A 441 45.97 -44.37 3.35
N ARG A 442 46.51 -43.15 3.46
CA ARG A 442 46.52 -42.37 4.71
C ARG A 442 45.26 -41.55 4.81
N GLU A 443 44.59 -41.64 5.94
CA GLU A 443 43.32 -40.95 6.17
C GLU A 443 43.37 -39.96 7.34
N GLU A 444 44.53 -39.76 7.96
CA GLU A 444 44.67 -38.84 9.09
C GLU A 444 44.52 -37.36 8.66
N TRP A 445 43.73 -36.60 9.41
CA TRP A 445 43.52 -35.16 9.18
C TRP A 445 44.81 -34.33 9.19
N GLN A 446 45.79 -34.71 10.02
CA GLN A 446 47.06 -34.00 10.15
C GLN A 446 48.00 -34.22 8.97
N ASN A 447 47.70 -35.17 8.09
CA ASN A 447 48.53 -35.42 6.93
C ASN A 447 48.35 -34.31 5.88
N PRO A 448 49.43 -33.60 5.49
CA PRO A 448 49.35 -32.50 4.55
C PRO A 448 48.77 -32.90 3.18
N ARG A 449 48.91 -34.17 2.76
CA ARG A 449 48.36 -34.66 1.50
C ARG A 449 46.84 -34.85 1.56
N VAL A 450 46.32 -35.31 2.69
CA VAL A 450 44.87 -35.41 2.93
C VAL A 450 44.28 -34.00 2.98
N LEU A 451 44.93 -33.10 3.71
CA LEU A 451 44.52 -31.69 3.77
C LEU A 451 44.49 -31.04 2.38
N ALA A 452 45.53 -31.25 1.55
CA ALA A 452 45.58 -30.73 0.19
C ALA A 452 44.43 -31.29 -0.68
N SER A 453 44.16 -32.60 -0.60
CA SER A 453 43.03 -33.23 -1.29
C SER A 453 41.69 -32.61 -0.88
N LEU A 454 41.48 -32.41 0.43
CA LEU A 454 40.26 -31.77 0.96
C LEU A 454 40.14 -30.32 0.51
N VAL A 455 41.21 -29.52 0.60
CA VAL A 455 41.22 -28.11 0.18
C VAL A 455 40.86 -27.98 -1.31
N ILE A 456 41.43 -28.82 -2.18
CA ILE A 456 41.11 -28.84 -3.61
C ILE A 456 39.63 -29.17 -3.83
N SER A 457 39.11 -30.19 -3.14
CA SER A 457 37.70 -30.57 -3.26
C SER A 457 36.76 -29.47 -2.76
N LEU A 458 37.05 -28.85 -1.63
CA LEU A 458 36.28 -27.72 -1.10
C LEU A 458 36.33 -26.52 -2.04
N ALA A 459 37.49 -26.21 -2.63
CA ALA A 459 37.61 -25.17 -3.64
C ALA A 459 36.72 -25.46 -4.86
N GLY A 460 36.69 -26.71 -5.34
CA GLY A 460 35.80 -27.13 -6.42
C GLY A 460 34.31 -27.01 -6.07
N TYR A 461 33.93 -27.31 -4.82
CA TYR A 461 32.57 -27.07 -4.33
C TYR A 461 32.21 -25.58 -4.39
N TRP A 462 33.07 -24.70 -3.89
CA TRP A 462 32.84 -23.25 -3.91
C TRP A 462 32.74 -22.69 -5.32
N VAL A 463 33.59 -23.16 -6.25
CA VAL A 463 33.50 -22.78 -7.66
C VAL A 463 32.16 -23.23 -8.24
N SER A 464 31.76 -24.49 -8.03
CA SER A 464 30.47 -25.02 -8.51
C SER A 464 29.30 -24.21 -7.96
N LYS A 465 29.29 -23.96 -6.64
CA LYS A 465 28.29 -23.13 -5.95
C LYS A 465 28.18 -21.73 -6.55
N MET A 466 29.31 -21.08 -6.84
CA MET A 466 29.34 -19.73 -7.44
C MET A 466 28.86 -19.72 -8.89
N VAL A 467 29.07 -20.80 -9.64
CA VAL A 467 28.56 -20.94 -11.01
C VAL A 467 27.04 -21.15 -11.03
N PHE A 468 26.52 -22.01 -10.16
CA PHE A 468 25.09 -22.31 -10.10
C PHE A 468 24.26 -21.27 -9.34
N LEU A 469 24.89 -20.45 -8.48
CA LEU A 469 24.23 -19.41 -7.70
C LEU A 469 24.95 -18.06 -7.83
N PRO A 470 25.00 -17.47 -9.04
CA PRO A 470 25.78 -16.26 -9.30
C PRO A 470 25.30 -15.06 -8.45
N GLY A 471 24.00 -15.01 -8.13
CA GLY A 471 23.39 -13.95 -7.32
C GLY A 471 23.86 -13.89 -5.87
N ILE A 472 24.60 -14.89 -5.36
CA ILE A 472 25.12 -14.90 -3.98
C ILE A 472 26.04 -13.70 -3.69
N ARG A 473 26.67 -13.13 -4.73
CA ARG A 473 27.58 -11.98 -4.62
C ARG A 473 26.87 -10.65 -4.45
N GLU A 474 25.68 -10.53 -5.01
CA GLU A 474 24.89 -9.29 -5.02
C GLU A 474 23.82 -9.31 -3.92
N TYR A 475 23.30 -10.49 -3.59
CA TYR A 475 22.27 -10.64 -2.57
C TYR A 475 22.84 -10.42 -1.16
N VAL A 476 22.26 -9.46 -0.46
CA VAL A 476 22.54 -9.25 0.97
C VAL A 476 21.75 -10.29 1.78
N PRO A 477 22.42 -11.13 2.58
CA PRO A 477 21.75 -12.16 3.38
C PRO A 477 20.63 -11.62 4.25
N PHE A 478 19.55 -12.40 4.33
CA PHE A 478 18.35 -12.14 5.12
C PHE A 478 17.46 -10.96 4.66
N THR A 479 17.81 -10.19 3.63
CA THR A 479 16.98 -9.06 3.17
C THR A 479 15.60 -9.49 2.67
N ALA A 480 15.46 -10.73 2.19
CA ALA A 480 14.15 -11.28 1.84
C ALA A 480 13.16 -11.37 3.02
N TRP A 481 13.66 -11.41 4.25
CA TRP A 481 12.85 -11.59 5.46
C TRP A 481 12.96 -10.43 6.45
N ILE A 482 14.10 -9.72 6.42
CA ILE A 482 14.40 -8.56 7.24
C ILE A 482 14.36 -7.33 6.36
N PRO A 483 13.27 -6.54 6.41
CA PRO A 483 13.03 -5.45 5.45
C PRO A 483 13.97 -4.25 5.65
N VAL A 484 14.57 -4.10 6.83
CA VAL A 484 15.43 -2.96 7.15
C VAL A 484 16.78 -3.46 7.67
N ILE A 485 17.73 -3.64 6.75
CA ILE A 485 19.13 -3.84 7.08
C ILE A 485 19.87 -2.53 6.79
N PRO A 486 20.61 -1.95 7.75
CA PRO A 486 21.43 -0.77 7.49
C PRO A 486 22.44 -1.02 6.35
N ARG A 487 22.57 -0.07 5.42
CA ARG A 487 23.49 -0.17 4.26
C ARG A 487 24.93 -0.50 4.66
N GLY A 488 25.39 0.00 5.81
CA GLY A 488 26.72 -0.30 6.34
C GLY A 488 26.95 -1.79 6.67
N LEU A 489 25.89 -2.58 6.85
CA LEU A 489 25.96 -4.02 7.10
C LEU A 489 25.88 -4.88 5.84
N TYR A 490 25.63 -4.29 4.67
CA TYR A 490 25.44 -5.06 3.43
C TYR A 490 26.69 -5.87 3.08
N LEU A 491 27.83 -5.18 2.94
CA LEU A 491 29.10 -5.81 2.61
C LEU A 491 29.56 -6.80 3.70
N PRO A 492 29.51 -6.46 5.01
CA PRO A 492 29.77 -7.43 6.07
C PRO A 492 28.91 -8.69 5.97
N LEU A 493 27.60 -8.57 5.77
CA LEU A 493 26.71 -9.74 5.68
C LEU A 493 27.00 -10.58 4.44
N GLN A 494 27.24 -9.95 3.28
CA GLN A 494 27.59 -10.64 2.03
C GLN A 494 28.87 -11.46 2.14
N ILE A 495 29.86 -11.01 2.91
CA ILE A 495 31.14 -11.71 3.08
C ILE A 495 31.10 -12.68 4.25
N LEU A 496 30.63 -12.24 5.42
CA LEU A 496 30.68 -13.01 6.65
C LEU A 496 29.69 -14.17 6.64
N THR A 497 28.50 -14.02 6.06
CA THR A 497 27.49 -15.09 6.10
C THR A 497 27.95 -16.34 5.35
N PRO A 498 28.42 -16.28 4.08
CA PRO A 498 28.98 -17.45 3.40
C PRO A 498 30.18 -18.03 4.14
N LEU A 499 31.05 -17.18 4.70
CA LEU A 499 32.23 -17.62 5.44
C LEU A 499 31.86 -18.37 6.72
N LEU A 500 30.90 -17.86 7.50
CA LEU A 500 30.42 -18.50 8.72
C LEU A 500 29.74 -19.84 8.42
N ILE A 501 28.95 -19.91 7.33
CA ILE A 501 28.38 -21.18 6.84
C ILE A 501 29.50 -22.18 6.52
N ALA A 502 30.54 -21.75 5.79
CA ALA A 502 31.69 -22.58 5.43
C ALA A 502 32.42 -23.11 6.68
N LEU A 503 32.74 -22.22 7.61
CA LEU A 503 33.46 -22.55 8.84
C LEU A 503 32.64 -23.49 9.72
N PHE A 504 31.33 -23.26 9.83
CA PHE A 504 30.43 -24.15 10.55
C PHE A 504 30.35 -25.53 9.89
N ALA A 505 30.24 -25.60 8.57
CA ALA A 505 30.26 -26.86 7.84
C ALA A 505 31.57 -27.63 8.00
N ILE A 506 32.73 -26.95 7.99
CA ILE A 506 34.04 -27.55 8.29
C ILE A 506 34.05 -28.10 9.72
N TRP A 507 33.56 -27.33 10.69
CA TRP A 507 33.52 -27.74 12.09
C TRP A 507 32.65 -28.99 12.28
N VAL A 508 31.42 -29.02 11.73
CA VAL A 508 30.54 -30.19 11.77
C VAL A 508 31.19 -31.39 11.08
N ALA A 509 31.69 -31.22 9.85
CA ALA A 509 32.31 -32.30 9.09
C ALA A 509 33.50 -32.90 9.85
N LYS A 510 34.39 -32.08 10.43
CA LYS A 510 35.53 -32.53 11.23
C LYS A 510 35.07 -33.27 12.49
N ARG A 511 34.11 -32.71 13.22
CA ARG A 511 33.60 -33.27 14.48
C ARG A 511 32.97 -34.65 14.33
N PHE A 512 32.34 -34.91 13.20
CA PHE A 512 31.66 -36.19 12.93
C PHE A 512 32.49 -37.20 12.14
N THR A 513 33.62 -36.80 11.55
CA THR A 513 34.56 -37.71 10.86
C THR A 513 35.78 -38.01 11.73
N PHE A 514 36.70 -37.05 11.86
CA PHE A 514 38.01 -37.24 12.47
C PHE A 514 37.95 -37.34 13.99
N ASP A 515 37.07 -36.57 14.65
CA ASP A 515 36.97 -36.62 16.13
C ASP A 515 36.21 -37.86 16.64
N ARG A 516 35.56 -38.63 15.76
CA ARG A 516 34.82 -39.87 16.08
C ARG A 516 35.48 -41.14 15.51
N LEU A 517 36.76 -41.07 15.17
CA LEU A 517 37.57 -42.20 14.66
C LEU A 517 37.07 -42.78 13.31
N ARG A 518 36.26 -42.04 12.56
CA ARG A 518 35.85 -42.38 11.19
C ARG A 518 36.63 -41.51 10.21
N ASN A 519 37.92 -41.81 10.07
CA ASN A 519 38.85 -41.08 9.22
C ASN A 519 38.52 -41.29 7.74
N SER A 520 37.52 -40.62 7.19
CA SER A 520 37.16 -40.75 5.77
C SER A 520 37.07 -39.38 5.11
N PRO A 521 38.03 -39.03 4.22
CA PRO A 521 37.99 -37.77 3.48
C PRO A 521 36.73 -37.64 2.59
N LEU A 522 36.22 -38.76 2.07
CA LEU A 522 34.97 -38.79 1.31
C LEU A 522 33.77 -38.43 2.20
N LEU A 523 33.67 -39.05 3.38
CA LEU A 523 32.61 -38.74 4.35
C LEU A 523 32.70 -37.28 4.80
N PHE A 524 33.92 -36.75 5.00
CA PHE A 524 34.13 -35.35 5.35
C PHE A 524 33.56 -34.42 4.29
N VAL A 525 33.87 -34.66 3.01
CA VAL A 525 33.36 -33.84 1.90
C VAL A 525 31.86 -33.97 1.76
N LEU A 526 31.29 -35.16 1.88
CA LEU A 526 29.83 -35.35 1.85
C LEU A 526 29.13 -34.56 2.97
N LEU A 527 29.61 -34.67 4.21
CA LEU A 527 29.07 -33.93 5.35
C LEU A 527 29.23 -32.42 5.17
N TYR A 528 30.40 -31.95 4.73
CA TYR A 528 30.63 -30.54 4.42
C TYR A 528 29.62 -30.02 3.39
N CYS A 529 29.53 -30.68 2.22
CA CYS A 529 28.63 -30.27 1.14
C CYS A 529 27.16 -30.30 1.57
N THR A 530 26.79 -31.22 2.46
CA THR A 530 25.41 -31.34 2.98
C THR A 530 25.08 -30.20 3.94
N VAL A 531 25.96 -29.91 4.90
CA VAL A 531 25.73 -28.84 5.89
C VAL A 531 25.82 -27.46 5.23
N ASP A 532 26.87 -27.20 4.43
CA ASP A 532 27.01 -25.96 3.68
C ASP A 532 25.85 -25.80 2.68
N GLY A 533 25.49 -26.88 1.99
CA GLY A 533 24.38 -26.91 1.04
C GLY A 533 23.05 -26.52 1.69
N LEU A 534 22.68 -27.19 2.78
CA LEU A 534 21.47 -26.95 3.55
C LEU A 534 21.40 -25.51 4.08
N LEU A 535 22.49 -25.01 4.67
CA LEU A 535 22.52 -23.65 5.23
C LEU A 535 22.52 -22.58 4.14
N THR A 536 23.18 -22.86 3.01
CA THR A 536 23.15 -21.96 1.86
C THR A 536 21.75 -21.91 1.28
N THR A 537 21.08 -23.04 1.07
CA THR A 537 19.70 -23.02 0.55
C THR A 537 18.74 -22.39 1.55
N ALA A 538 18.98 -22.53 2.86
CA ALA A 538 18.22 -21.80 3.88
C ALA A 538 18.28 -20.27 3.66
N VAL A 539 19.48 -19.71 3.52
CA VAL A 539 19.71 -18.25 3.46
C VAL A 539 19.50 -17.67 2.06
N TYR A 540 19.86 -18.41 1.03
CA TYR A 540 19.92 -17.95 -0.36
C TYR A 540 18.93 -18.66 -1.29
N GLY A 541 18.15 -19.63 -0.79
CA GLY A 541 17.16 -20.36 -1.60
C GLY A 541 16.11 -19.44 -2.21
N VAL A 542 15.86 -18.28 -1.61
CA VAL A 542 14.99 -17.24 -2.18
C VAL A 542 15.46 -16.72 -3.54
N ILE A 543 16.76 -16.71 -3.83
CA ILE A 543 17.29 -16.34 -5.15
C ILE A 543 16.79 -17.33 -6.21
N ILE A 544 16.76 -18.63 -5.88
CA ILE A 544 16.33 -19.69 -6.79
C ILE A 544 14.83 -19.53 -7.12
N PHE A 545 14.03 -19.11 -6.14
CA PHE A 545 12.60 -18.80 -6.33
C PHE A 545 12.35 -17.54 -7.14
N ALA A 546 13.31 -16.62 -7.23
CA ALA A 546 13.14 -15.34 -7.92
C ALA A 546 13.55 -15.38 -9.40
N THR A 547 14.41 -16.34 -9.78
CA THR A 547 14.88 -16.52 -11.17
C THR A 547 14.02 -17.46 -12.02
N ASN A 548 13.03 -18.14 -11.43
CA ASN A 548 12.06 -19.00 -12.11
C ASN A 548 10.66 -18.41 -11.97
#